data_AF-A0AAW9IFB5-F1
#
_entry.id   AF-A0AAW9IFB5-F1
#
_cell.length_a   1.000
_cell.length_b   1.000
_cell.length_c   1.000
_cell.angle_alpha   90.00
_cell.angle_beta   90.00
_cell.angle_gamma   90.00
#
_symmetry.space_group_name_H-M   'P 1'
#
loop_
_entity.id
_entity.type
_entity.pdbx_description
1 polymer ?
#
loop_
_entity_poly.entity_id
_entity_poly.type
_entity_poly.pdbx_seq_one_letter_code
_entity_poly.pdbx_strand_id
1 'polypeptide(L)'
;AMNNVMPLLEVKARRIGGANYQVPIEVRPERRQTLGLRWLLDASRKRGEKVMAQRLAGELMDAANNTGAAVKKREDTHKMAEANKAFAHYRY
;
A
#
# COMPACT_ATOMS: atom_id res chain seq x y z
N ALA A 1 -7.15 6.19 -11.05
CA ALA A 1 -5.79 5.72 -10.74
C ALA A 1 -5.43 5.88 -9.26
N MET A 2 -5.29 7.09 -8.70
CA MET A 2 -4.81 7.27 -7.31
C MET A 2 -5.68 6.58 -6.25
N ASN A 3 -7.00 6.62 -6.38
CA ASN A 3 -7.91 5.92 -5.45
C ASN A 3 -7.69 4.41 -5.41
N ASN A 4 -7.20 3.81 -6.50
CA ASN A 4 -6.96 2.36 -6.61
C ASN A 4 -5.63 1.94 -5.97
N VAL A 5 -4.70 2.87 -5.77
CA VAL A 5 -3.37 2.61 -5.16
C VAL A 5 -3.36 2.94 -3.67
N MET A 6 -4.23 3.85 -3.24
CA MET A 6 -4.31 4.33 -1.87
C MET A 6 -4.80 3.25 -0.88
N PRO A 7 -4.02 2.89 0.16
CA PRO A 7 -4.43 1.90 1.15
C PRO A 7 -5.36 2.52 2.22
N LEU A 8 -6.46 1.82 2.53
CA LEU A 8 -7.32 2.14 3.67
C LEU A 8 -6.75 1.63 5.01
N LEU A 9 -6.18 0.43 5.00
CA LEU A 9 -5.60 -0.24 6.16
C LEU A 9 -4.09 -0.41 5.96
N GLU A 10 -3.32 -0.26 7.04
CA GLU A 10 -1.92 -0.65 7.12
C GLU A 10 -1.70 -1.55 8.34
N VAL A 11 -0.61 -2.31 8.33
CA VAL A 11 -0.19 -3.14 9.46
C VAL A 11 1.01 -2.49 10.12
N LYS A 12 0.96 -2.30 11.45
CA LYS A 12 2.10 -1.86 12.25
C LYS A 12 2.56 -2.96 13.19
N ALA A 13 3.87 -3.12 13.32
CA ALA A 13 4.45 -4.00 14.33
C ALA A 13 4.32 -3.35 15.72
N ARG A 14 3.73 -4.04 16.67
CA ARG A 14 3.66 -3.63 18.09
C ARG A 14 4.17 -4.76 18.96
N ARG A 15 5.00 -4.43 19.96
CA ARG A 15 5.54 -5.41 20.90
C ARG A 15 4.66 -5.50 22.14
N ILE A 16 4.16 -6.70 22.43
CA ILE A 16 3.20 -6.95 23.51
C ILE A 16 3.57 -8.28 24.16
N GLY A 17 3.70 -8.31 25.49
CA GLY A 17 4.00 -9.55 26.22
C GLY A 17 5.27 -10.29 25.76
N GLY A 18 6.25 -9.57 25.21
CA GLY A 18 7.52 -10.14 24.73
C GLY A 18 7.56 -10.51 23.24
N ALA A 19 6.42 -10.66 22.56
CA ALA A 19 6.32 -10.97 21.14
C ALA A 19 5.96 -9.74 20.27
N ASN A 20 6.30 -9.78 18.98
CA ASN A 20 5.97 -8.74 18.01
C ASN A 20 4.72 -9.14 17.22
N TYR A 21 3.63 -8.38 17.39
CA TYR A 21 2.37 -8.60 16.69
C TYR A 21 2.20 -7.61 15.55
N GLN A 22 1.59 -8.09 14.47
CA GLN A 22 1.14 -7.27 13.35
C GLN A 22 -0.26 -6.77 13.65
N VAL A 23 -0.38 -5.48 13.98
CA VAL A 23 -1.65 -4.85 14.36
C VAL A 23 -2.18 -4.05 13.16
N PRO A 24 -3.38 -4.39 12.63
CA PRO A 24 -4.01 -3.62 11.56
C PRO A 24 -4.56 -2.29 12.11
N ILE A 25 -4.28 -1.20 11.39
CA ILE A 25 -4.65 0.17 11.76
C ILE A 25 -5.20 0.89 10.52
N GLU A 26 -6.20 1.73 10.72
CA GLU A 26 -6.74 2.58 9.66
C GLU A 26 -5.79 3.74 9.33
N VAL A 27 -5.55 3.94 8.04
CA VAL A 27 -4.63 4.95 7.54
C VAL A 27 -5.35 6.29 7.44
N ARG A 28 -4.81 7.30 8.13
CA ARG A 28 -5.27 8.70 8.05
C ARG A 28 -5.23 9.24 6.59
N PRO A 29 -6.17 10.10 6.18
CA PRO A 29 -6.27 10.59 4.79
C PRO A 29 -4.97 11.20 4.22
N GLU A 30 -4.26 12.03 4.99
CA GLU A 30 -3.00 12.66 4.57
C GLU A 30 -1.89 11.62 4.31
N ARG A 31 -1.82 10.60 5.17
CA ARG A 31 -0.85 9.50 5.04
C ARG A 31 -1.20 8.60 3.86
N ARG A 32 -2.49 8.39 3.60
CA ARG A 32 -2.99 7.57 2.49
C ARG A 32 -2.51 8.12 1.14
N GLN A 33 -2.58 9.44 0.95
CA GLN A 33 -2.06 10.09 -0.26
C GLN A 33 -0.55 9.92 -0.40
N THR A 34 0.20 10.17 0.68
CA THR A 34 1.66 10.02 0.71
C THR A 34 2.10 8.58 0.39
N LEU A 35 1.42 7.58 0.96
CA LEU A 35 1.69 6.17 0.68
C LEU A 35 1.39 5.81 -0.78
N GLY A 36 0.26 6.27 -1.31
CA GLY A 36 -0.11 6.04 -2.71
C GLY A 36 0.93 6.60 -3.68
N LEU A 37 1.35 7.86 -3.48
CA LEU A 37 2.38 8.49 -4.31
C LEU A 37 3.73 7.77 -4.22
N ARG A 38 4.14 7.38 -3.01
CA ARG A 38 5.39 6.63 -2.80
C ARG A 38 5.36 5.30 -3.54
N TRP A 39 4.27 4.53 -3.42
CA TRP A 39 4.13 3.24 -4.08
C TRP A 39 4.10 3.36 -5.59
N LEU A 40 3.45 4.40 -6.13
CA LEU A 40 3.42 4.67 -7.55
C LEU A 40 4.82 5.01 -8.10
N LEU A 41 5.59 5.84 -7.37
CA LEU A 41 6.97 6.17 -7.74
C LEU A 41 7.89 4.93 -7.68
N ASP A 42 7.79 4.14 -6.61
CA ASP A 42 8.59 2.92 -6.44
C ASP A 42 8.28 1.89 -7.52
N ALA A 43 7.00 1.73 -7.86
CA ALA A 43 6.55 0.84 -8.94
C ALA A 43 7.03 1.33 -10.30
N SER A 44 6.85 2.61 -10.60
CA SER A 44 7.30 3.24 -11.85
C SER A 44 8.82 3.09 -12.05
N ARG A 45 9.62 3.24 -10.98
CA ARG A 45 11.08 3.08 -11.04
C ARG A 45 11.53 1.68 -11.45
N LYS A 46 10.77 0.65 -11.06
CA LYS A 46 11.07 -0.76 -11.36
C LYS A 46 10.69 -1.18 -12.78
N ARG A 47 9.97 -0.34 -13.53
CA ARG A 47 9.62 -0.61 -14.93
C ARG A 47 10.85 -0.48 -15.84
N GLY A 48 10.89 -1.28 -16.91
CA GLY A 48 12.02 -1.37 -17.85
C GLY A 48 12.05 -0.32 -18.97
N GLU A 49 11.11 0.61 -19.02
CA GLU A 49 11.00 1.58 -20.12
C GLU A 49 12.15 2.61 -20.09
N LYS A 50 12.47 3.29 -21.21
CA LYS A 50 13.66 4.16 -21.27
C LYS A 50 13.51 5.48 -20.50
N VAL A 51 12.32 6.06 -20.48
CA VAL A 51 12.08 7.41 -19.92
C VAL A 51 11.15 7.33 -18.71
N MET A 52 11.46 8.05 -17.62
CA MET A 52 10.64 8.06 -16.41
C MET A 52 9.19 8.53 -16.66
N ALA A 53 9.00 9.49 -17.57
CA ALA A 53 7.66 9.95 -17.96
C ALA A 53 6.81 8.82 -18.57
N GLN A 54 7.40 7.97 -19.42
CA GLN A 54 6.73 6.80 -19.96
C GLN A 54 6.42 5.80 -18.83
N ARG A 55 7.39 5.54 -17.94
CA ARG A 55 7.20 4.61 -16.82
C ARG A 55 6.04 5.02 -15.94
N LEU A 56 5.97 6.31 -15.62
CA LEU A 56 4.91 6.89 -14.79
C LEU A 56 3.56 6.81 -15.50
N ALA A 57 3.50 7.15 -16.79
CA ALA A 57 2.27 7.07 -17.58
C ALA A 57 1.77 5.62 -17.68
N GLY A 58 2.66 4.65 -17.93
CA GLY A 58 2.33 3.23 -17.95
C GLY A 58 1.77 2.74 -16.63
N GLU A 59 2.43 3.06 -15.51
CA GLU A 59 1.94 2.66 -14.18
C GLU A 59 0.63 3.37 -13.80
N LEU A 60 0.43 4.62 -14.22
CA LEU A 60 -0.84 5.35 -14.02
C LEU A 60 -2.00 4.72 -14.79
N MET A 61 -1.75 4.28 -16.03
CA MET A 61 -2.75 3.60 -16.86
C MET A 61 -3.08 2.21 -16.28
N ASP A 62 -2.08 1.45 -15.87
CA ASP A 62 -2.27 0.16 -15.20
C ASP A 62 -3.06 0.35 -13.89
N ALA A 63 -2.68 1.32 -13.07
CA ALA A 63 -3.39 1.64 -11.84
C ALA A 63 -4.84 2.10 -12.08
N ALA A 64 -5.15 2.74 -13.21
CA ALA A 64 -6.51 3.08 -13.59
C ALA A 64 -7.35 1.82 -13.89
N ASN A 65 -6.72 0.79 -14.48
CA ASN A 65 -7.33 -0.51 -14.78
C ASN A 65 -7.32 -1.49 -13.60
N ASN A 66 -6.98 -1.04 -12.39
CA ASN A 66 -6.78 -1.89 -11.20
C ASN A 66 -5.70 -2.97 -11.38
N THR A 67 -4.75 -2.74 -12.28
CA THR A 67 -3.61 -3.62 -12.50
C THR A 67 -2.31 -2.90 -12.13
N GLY A 68 -1.17 -3.59 -12.24
CA GLY A 68 0.14 -3.01 -11.96
C GLY A 68 0.68 -3.30 -10.56
N ALA A 69 1.96 -2.97 -10.37
CA ALA A 69 2.68 -3.30 -9.15
C ALA A 69 2.23 -2.44 -7.96
N ALA A 70 1.85 -1.19 -8.22
CA ALA A 70 1.36 -0.29 -7.18
C ALA A 70 0.02 -0.77 -6.58
N VAL A 71 -0.91 -1.26 -7.42
CA VAL A 71 -2.20 -1.80 -6.97
C VAL A 71 -2.02 -3.13 -6.25
N LYS A 72 -1.18 -4.02 -6.78
CA LYS A 72 -0.84 -5.28 -6.11
C LYS A 72 -0.32 -5.06 -4.68
N LYS A 73 0.56 -4.07 -4.48
CA LYS A 73 1.07 -3.71 -3.14
C LYS A 73 -0.03 -3.28 -2.18
N ARG A 74 -1.04 -2.54 -2.66
CA ARG A 74 -2.22 -2.18 -1.86
C ARG A 74 -3.01 -3.43 -1.46
N GLU A 75 -3.28 -4.32 -2.40
CA GLU A 75 -4.01 -5.56 -2.14
C GLU A 75 -3.30 -6.47 -1.15
N ASP A 76 -1.98 -6.65 -1.31
CA ASP A 76 -1.15 -7.43 -0.38
C ASP A 76 -1.21 -6.83 1.04
N THR A 77 -1.20 -5.50 1.14
CA THR A 77 -1.34 -4.80 2.43
C THR A 77 -2.72 -5.02 3.05
N HIS A 78 -3.79 -5.00 2.25
CA HIS A 78 -5.14 -5.24 2.74
C HIS A 78 -5.36 -6.70 3.16
N LYS A 79 -4.88 -7.66 2.37
CA LYS A 79 -4.90 -9.08 2.74
C LYS A 79 -4.15 -9.34 4.04
N MET A 80 -2.98 -8.71 4.23
CA MET A 80 -2.21 -8.83 5.47
C MET A 80 -2.93 -8.21 6.67
N ALA A 81 -3.60 -7.07 6.47
CA ALA A 81 -4.40 -6.44 7.51
C ALA A 81 -5.63 -7.29 7.88
N GLU A 82 -6.27 -7.92 6.89
CA GLU A 82 -7.41 -8.81 7.09
C GLU A 82 -7.02 -10.11 7.80
N ALA A 83 -5.89 -10.73 7.42
CA ALA A 83 -5.36 -11.91 8.09
C ALA A 83 -5.05 -11.66 9.58
N ASN A 84 -4.65 -10.43 9.94
CA ASN A 84 -4.35 -10.03 11.30
C ASN A 84 -5.51 -9.29 12.00
N LYS A 85 -6.72 -9.34 11.45
CA LYS A 85 -7.91 -8.65 12.01
C LYS A 85 -8.17 -9.02 13.47
N ALA A 86 -7.82 -10.24 13.88
CA ALA A 86 -7.91 -10.68 15.27
C ALA A 86 -7.14 -9.77 16.25
N PHE A 87 -6.02 -9.18 15.82
CA PHE A 87 -5.17 -8.31 16.64
C PHE A 87 -5.58 -6.83 16.61
N ALA A 88 -6.68 -6.47 15.95
CA ALA A 88 -7.13 -5.08 15.83
C ALA A 88 -7.44 -4.42 17.20
N HIS A 89 -7.74 -5.21 18.23
CA HIS A 89 -7.96 -4.72 19.59
C HIS A 89 -6.70 -4.14 20.23
N TYR A 90 -5.50 -4.55 19.78
CA TYR A 90 -4.22 -4.01 20.24
C TYR A 90 -3.86 -2.66 19.58
N ARG A 91 -4.81 -1.95 18.96
CA ARG A 91 -4.58 -0.64 18.34
C ARG A 91 -4.50 0.51 19.34
N TYR A 92 -5.07 0.34 20.53
CA TYR A 92 -5.11 1.32 21.62
C TYR A 92 -3.97 1.10 22.62
#